data_AF-A0A497NNT3-F1
#
_entry.id   AF-A0A497NNT3-F1
#
_cell.length_a   1.000
_cell.length_b   1.000
_cell.length_c   1.000
_cell.angle_alpha   90.00
_cell.angle_beta   90.00
_cell.angle_gamma   90.00
#
_symmetry.space_group_name_H-M   'P 1'
#
loop_
_entity.id
_entity.type
_entity.pdbx_description
1 polymer ?
#
loop_
_entity_poly.entity_id
_entity_poly.type
_entity_poly.pdbx_seq_one_letter_code
_entity_poly.pdbx_strand_id
1 'polypeptide(L)' 'MKTISIRDDIYERLLRLKEEGESFSDVIEKLLEKRGFSLEEYFGCLKDSPVLDKIAEYYRKVRESARSRI' A
#
# COMPACT_ATOMS: atom_id res chain seq x y z
N MET A 1 8.00 25.74 -12.44
CA MET A 1 6.84 25.07 -13.08
C MET A 1 7.10 24.97 -14.58
N LYS A 2 6.91 23.79 -15.17
CA LYS A 2 7.00 23.56 -16.62
C LYS A 2 5.72 22.82 -17.04
N THR A 3 5.24 23.07 -18.25
CA THR A 3 4.10 22.36 -18.81
C THR A 3 4.59 21.16 -19.62
N ILE A 4 4.00 20.01 -19.38
CA ILE A 4 4.21 18.81 -20.20
C ILE A 4 2.86 18.38 -20.77
N SER A 5 2.85 17.98 -22.03
CA SER A 5 1.69 17.32 -22.63
C SER A 5 1.85 15.82 -22.44
N ILE A 6 0.78 15.18 -21.98
CA ILE A 6 0.71 13.72 -21.82
C ILE A 6 -0.52 13.21 -22.57
N ARG A 7 -0.54 11.92 -22.87
CA ARG A 7 -1.73 11.29 -23.46
C ARG A 7 -2.87 11.25 -22.43
N ASP A 8 -4.10 11.33 -22.92
CA ASP A 8 -5.31 11.32 -22.09
C ASP A 8 -5.39 10.07 -21.21
N ASP A 9 -5.01 8.90 -21.74
CA ASP A 9 -4.98 7.65 -20.97
C ASP A 9 -4.04 7.71 -19.75
N ILE A 10 -2.93 8.45 -19.86
CA ILE A 10 -1.98 8.65 -18.78
C ILE A 10 -2.51 9.68 -17.78
N TYR A 11 -3.11 10.76 -18.27
CA TYR A 11 -3.75 11.76 -17.41
C TYR A 11 -4.79 11.11 -16.49
N GLU A 12 -5.70 10.31 -17.06
CA GLU A 12 -6.73 9.60 -16.29
C GLU A 12 -6.15 8.62 -15.27
N ARG A 13 -5.03 7.98 -15.59
CA ARG A 13 -4.33 7.09 -14.64
C ARG A 13 -3.72 7.87 -13.49
N LEU A 14 -3.10 9.02 -13.76
CA LEU A 14 -2.55 9.89 -12.72
C LEU A 14 -3.66 10.48 -11.85
N LEU A 15 -4.79 10.86 -12.46
CA LEU A 15 -5.95 11.39 -11.75
C LEU A 15 -6.52 10.37 -10.76
N ARG A 16 -6.59 9.09 -11.14
CA ARG A 16 -7.00 8.00 -10.23
C ARG A 16 -6.04 7.74 -9.07
N LEU A 17 -4.76 8.09 -9.23
CA LEU A 17 -3.75 7.92 -8.19
C LEU A 17 -3.63 9.12 -7.25
N LYS A 18 -4.17 10.27 -7.67
CA LYS A 18 -4.10 11.53 -6.93
C LYS A 18 -5.08 11.51 -5.77
N GLU A 19 -4.58 11.79 -4.57
CA GLU A 19 -5.41 11.96 -3.37
C GLU A 19 -5.91 13.41 -3.22
N GLU A 20 -6.88 13.62 -2.34
CA GLU A 20 -7.43 14.95 -2.08
C GLU A 20 -6.33 15.89 -1.55
N GLY A 21 -6.15 17.04 -2.21
CA GLY A 21 -5.10 18.01 -1.87
C GLY A 21 -3.73 17.77 -2.52
N GLU A 22 -3.49 16.63 -3.15
CA GLU A 22 -2.21 16.37 -3.86
C GLU A 22 -2.15 17.09 -5.22
N SER A 23 -0.97 17.52 -5.64
CA SER A 23 -0.70 18.00 -7.00
C SER A 23 -0.26 16.84 -7.92
N PHE A 24 -0.36 17.03 -9.24
CA PHE A 24 0.17 16.03 -10.18
C PHE A 24 1.68 15.84 -10.06
N SER A 25 2.41 16.87 -9.63
CA SER A 25 3.85 16.77 -9.37
C SER A 25 4.12 15.80 -8.22
N ASP A 26 3.33 15.85 -7.14
CA ASP A 26 3.50 14.97 -5.97
C ASP A 26 3.24 13.50 -6.34
N VAL A 27 2.22 13.25 -7.18
CA VAL A 27 1.93 11.92 -7.70
C VAL A 27 3.09 11.39 -8.55
N ILE A 28 3.66 12.24 -9.41
CA ILE A 28 4.81 11.87 -10.24
C ILE A 28 6.02 11.56 -9.35
N GLU A 29 6.29 12.36 -8.33
CA GLU A 29 7.38 12.14 -7.38
C GLU A 29 7.23 10.80 -6.65
N LYS A 30 6.06 10.50 -6.08
CA LYS A 30 5.75 9.20 -5.46
C LYS A 30 5.99 8.03 -6.42
N LEU A 31 5.64 8.17 -7.69
CA LEU A 31 5.84 7.12 -8.69
C LEU A 31 7.33 6.93 -9.05
N LEU A 32 8.11 7.99 -9.05
CA LEU A 32 9.56 7.94 -9.28
C LEU A 32 10.29 7.32 -8.07
N GLU A 33 9.85 7.63 -6.85
CA GLU A 33 10.39 7.07 -5.60
C GLU A 33 10.03 5.59 -5.42
N LYS A 34 8.82 5.17 -5.82
CA LYS A 34 8.35 3.78 -5.72
C LYS A 34 9.12 2.77 -6.57
N ARG A 35 10.16 3.17 -7.31
CA ARG A 35 11.04 2.27 -8.08
C ARG A 35 11.88 1.30 -7.23
N GLY A 36 11.81 1.37 -5.90
CA GLY A 36 12.57 0.52 -4.99
C GLY A 36 11.79 -0.50 -4.17
N PHE A 37 10.47 -0.66 -4.32
CA PHE A 37 9.71 -1.57 -3.44
C PHE A 37 10.16 -3.03 -3.62
N SER A 38 10.82 -3.56 -2.60
CA SER A 38 11.27 -4.95 -2.50
C SER A 38 10.65 -5.58 -1.25
N LEU A 39 9.93 -6.69 -1.43
CA LEU A 39 9.34 -7.42 -0.30
C LEU A 39 10.43 -7.99 0.62
N GLU A 40 11.62 -8.23 0.06
CA GLU A 40 12.79 -8.68 0.79
C GLU A 40 13.21 -7.68 1.89
N GLU A 41 13.03 -6.37 1.69
CA GLU A 41 13.35 -5.34 2.69
C GLU A 41 12.49 -5.45 3.96
N TYR A 42 11.31 -6.07 3.85
CA TYR A 42 10.38 -6.25 4.96
C TYR A 42 10.49 -7.64 5.60
N PHE A 43 11.39 -8.50 5.11
CA PHE A 43 11.53 -9.85 5.64
C PHE A 43 11.95 -9.81 7.12
N GLY A 44 11.07 -10.34 7.99
CA GLY A 44 11.32 -10.39 9.43
C GLY A 44 11.17 -9.06 10.16
N CYS A 45 10.66 -7.99 9.52
CA CYS A 45 10.52 -6.67 10.15
C CYS A 45 9.63 -6.67 11.41
N LEU A 46 8.75 -7.68 11.54
CA LEU A 46 7.87 -7.86 12.68
C LEU A 46 8.35 -8.90 13.69
N LYS A 47 9.52 -9.53 13.51
CA LYS A 47 9.94 -10.72 14.29
C LYS A 47 9.88 -10.53 15.82
N ASP A 48 10.21 -9.34 16.30
CA ASP A 48 10.22 -9.00 17.73
C ASP A 48 9.05 -8.06 18.11
N SER A 49 8.13 -7.82 17.18
CA SER A 49 7.01 -6.91 17.39
C SER A 49 5.87 -7.61 18.13
N PRO A 50 5.33 -7.03 19.22
CA PRO A 50 4.15 -7.57 19.92
C PRO A 50 2.89 -7.55 19.04
N VAL A 51 2.95 -6.91 17.87
CA VAL A 51 1.90 -6.96 16.85
C VAL A 51 1.71 -8.39 16.32
N LEU A 52 2.77 -9.21 16.24
CA LEU A 52 2.63 -10.60 15.80
C LEU A 52 1.72 -11.41 16.72
N ASP A 53 1.83 -11.22 18.04
CA ASP A 53 0.97 -11.90 19.01
C ASP A 53 -0.49 -11.51 18.84
N LYS A 54 -0.76 -10.21 18.63
CA LYS A 54 -2.12 -9.70 18.38
C LYS A 54 -2.70 -10.27 17.09
N ILE A 55 -1.90 -10.35 16.04
CA ILE A 55 -2.30 -10.96 14.76
C ILE A 55 -2.63 -12.45 14.98
N ALA A 56 -1.76 -13.18 15.68
CA ALA A 56 -1.98 -14.60 15.97
C ALA A 56 -3.26 -14.84 16.78
N GLU A 57 -3.50 -14.03 17.81
CA GLU A 57 -4.70 -14.10 18.65
C GLU A 57 -5.98 -13.82 17.83
N TYR A 58 -5.95 -12.78 16.99
CA TYR A 58 -7.05 -12.45 16.09
C TYR A 58 -7.39 -13.63 15.17
N TYR A 59 -6.40 -14.21 14.50
CA TYR A 59 -6.62 -15.36 13.63
C TYR A 59 -7.13 -16.59 14.36
N ARG A 60 -6.69 -16.81 15.61
CA ARG A 60 -7.19 -17.90 16.45
C ARG A 60 -8.70 -17.77 16.68
N LYS A 61 -9.15 -16.58 17.10
CA LYS A 61 -10.57 -16.27 17.30
C LYS A 61 -11.39 -16.45 16.02
N VAL A 62 -10.88 -15.97 14.88
CA VAL A 62 -11.53 -16.15 13.58
C VAL A 62 -11.67 -17.64 13.24
N ARG A 63 -10.62 -18.45 13.39
CA ARG A 63 -10.67 -19.90 13.11
C ARG A 63 -11.63 -20.65 14.02
N GLU A 64 -11.64 -20.33 15.32
CA GLU A 64 -12.57 -20.92 16.28
C GLU A 64 -14.02 -20.60 15.92
N SER A 65 -14.31 -19.34 15.58
CA SER A 65 -15.64 -18.92 15.13
C SER A 65 -16.07 -19.59 13.81
N ALA A 66 -15.14 -19.89 12.91
CA ALA A 66 -15.42 -20.58 11.65
C ALA A 66 -15.66 -22.09 11.87
N ARG A 67 -14.93 -22.73 12.79
CA ARG A 67 -15.12 -24.14 13.14
C ARG A 67 -16.41 -24.42 13.90
N SER A 68 -16.89 -23.45 14.68
CA SER A 68 -18.19 -23.52 15.37
C SER A 68 -19.41 -23.44 14.40
N ARG A 69 -19.16 -23.14 13.11
CA ARG A 69 -20.20 -23.02 12.07
C ARG A 69 -20.34 -24.28 11.19
N ILE A 70 -19.62 -25.37 11.50
CA ILE A 70 -19.69 -26.68 10.84
C ILE A 70 -20.20 -27.68 11.86
#